data_AF-A0A699U9V9-F1
#
_entry.id   AF-A0A699U9V9-F1
#
_cell.length_a   1.000
_cell.length_b   1.000
_cell.length_c   1.000
_cell.angle_alpha   90.00
_cell.angle_beta   90.00
_cell.angle_gamma   90.00
#
_symmetry.space_group_name_H-M   'P 1'
#
loop_
_entity.id
_entity.type
_entity.pdbx_description
1 polymer ?
#
loop_
_entity_poly.entity_id
_entity_poly.type
_entity_poly.pdbx_seq_one_letter_code
_entity_poly.pdbx_strand_id
1 'polypeptide(L)'
;VGNGLNTKFWDDVWMGNKNFKTSFPRIYALESDKNLTVADKMAHNDNAFSLRRQPRDGVEMEQFMALSIVIEGVLLHDMVDRWKWTLEGSG
;
A
#
# COMPACT_ATOMS: atom_id res chain seq x y z
N VAL A 1 -5.24 5.48 -7.84
CA VAL A 1 -6.16 4.47 -7.28
C VAL A 1 -7.57 5.05 -7.22
N GLY A 2 -8.60 4.25 -7.45
CA GLY A 2 -10.01 4.62 -7.24
C GLY A 2 -10.45 4.17 -5.85
N ASN A 3 -11.39 3.23 -5.80
CA ASN A 3 -11.95 2.65 -4.57
C ASN A 3 -11.02 1.64 -3.88
N GLY A 4 -9.92 1.24 -4.52
CA GLY A 4 -8.88 0.40 -3.94
C GLY A 4 -9.22 -1.08 -3.81
N LEU A 5 -10.42 -1.52 -4.23
CA LEU A 5 -10.90 -2.90 -4.08
C LEU A 5 -10.19 -3.88 -5.02
N ASN A 6 -9.65 -3.41 -6.15
CA ASN A 6 -8.97 -4.25 -7.15
C ASN A 6 -7.48 -3.91 -7.25
N THR A 7 -6.94 -3.26 -6.23
CA THR A 7 -5.55 -2.80 -6.19
C THR A 7 -4.88 -3.37 -4.96
N LYS A 8 -3.80 -4.12 -5.13
CA LYS A 8 -3.03 -4.70 -4.03
C LYS A 8 -2.21 -3.63 -3.35
N PHE A 9 -2.33 -3.53 -2.03
CA PHE A 9 -1.65 -2.50 -1.24
C PHE A 9 -0.11 -2.57 -1.38
N TRP A 10 0.45 -3.78 -1.41
CA TRP A 10 1.89 -3.98 -1.40
C TRP A 10 2.52 -4.14 -2.79
N ASP A 11 1.83 -4.84 -3.68
CA ASP A 11 2.39 -5.30 -4.95
C ASP A 11 2.19 -4.30 -6.10
N ASP A 12 1.07 -3.57 -6.10
CA ASP A 12 0.72 -2.66 -7.18
C ASP A 12 1.28 -1.26 -6.95
N VAL A 13 1.55 -0.55 -8.05
CA VAL A 13 1.95 0.86 -8.01
C VAL A 13 0.68 1.70 -8.01
N TRP A 14 0.16 1.96 -6.82
CA TRP A 14 -1.09 2.70 -6.66
C TRP A 14 -0.88 4.11 -6.08
N MET A 15 0.33 4.37 -5.57
CA MET A 15 0.79 5.64 -5.05
C MET A 15 2.26 5.88 -5.45
N GLY A 16 2.56 7.09 -5.95
CA GLY A 16 3.91 7.44 -6.43
C GLY A 16 4.33 6.60 -7.64
N ASN A 17 5.63 6.27 -7.70
CA ASN A 17 6.24 5.58 -8.85
C ASN A 17 6.72 4.15 -8.55
N LYS A 18 6.63 3.71 -7.29
CA LYS A 18 7.08 2.39 -6.84
C LYS A 18 6.06 1.78 -5.91
N ASN A 19 5.92 0.46 -5.96
CA ASN A 19 5.06 -0.27 -5.04
C ASN A 19 5.66 -0.30 -3.62
N PHE A 20 4.80 -0.50 -2.62
CA PHE A 20 5.23 -0.41 -1.24
C PHE A 20 6.09 -1.58 -0.79
N LYS A 21 6.03 -2.76 -1.44
CA LYS A 21 6.93 -3.87 -1.12
C LYS A 21 8.41 -3.53 -1.38
N THR A 22 8.69 -2.70 -2.39
CA THR A 22 10.07 -2.31 -2.72
C THR A 22 10.54 -1.12 -1.90
N SER A 23 9.63 -0.19 -1.58
CA SER A 23 9.93 0.97 -0.73
C SER A 23 10.07 0.62 0.75
N PHE A 24 9.25 -0.32 1.25
CA PHE A 24 9.18 -0.70 2.67
C PHE A 24 9.32 -2.23 2.85
N PRO A 25 10.46 -2.83 2.44
CA PRO A 25 10.62 -4.29 2.42
C PRO A 25 10.58 -4.94 3.81
N ARG A 26 10.92 -4.20 4.87
CA ARG A 26 10.86 -4.73 6.25
C ARG A 26 9.43 -4.88 6.73
N ILE A 27 8.58 -3.89 6.46
CA ILE A 27 7.15 -3.98 6.81
C ILE A 27 6.45 -5.00 5.93
N TYR A 28 6.77 -5.02 4.63
CA TYR A 28 6.29 -6.07 3.76
C TYR A 28 6.61 -7.44 4.36
N ALA A 29 7.85 -7.73 4.79
CA ALA A 29 8.18 -9.02 5.41
C ALA A 29 7.38 -9.37 6.69
N LEU A 30 6.75 -8.39 7.36
CA LEU A 30 5.87 -8.60 8.51
C LEU A 30 4.38 -8.77 8.13
N GLU A 31 4.00 -8.39 6.93
CA GLU A 31 2.63 -8.51 6.45
C GLU A 31 2.19 -9.98 6.39
N SER A 32 1.05 -10.28 7.01
CA SER A 32 0.47 -11.64 7.01
C SER A 32 -0.29 -11.91 5.73
N ASP A 33 -1.02 -10.91 5.22
CA ASP A 33 -1.76 -11.01 3.97
C ASP A 33 -1.14 -10.15 2.87
N LYS A 34 -0.47 -10.81 1.92
CA LYS A 34 0.18 -10.15 0.78
C LYS A 34 -0.80 -9.70 -0.29
N ASN A 35 -2.00 -10.28 -0.31
CA ASN A 35 -3.03 -9.95 -1.28
C ASN A 35 -3.97 -8.85 -0.78
N LEU A 36 -3.73 -8.32 0.43
CA LEU A 36 -4.51 -7.27 1.03
C LEU A 36 -4.67 -6.08 0.07
N THR A 37 -5.92 -5.67 -0.12
CA THR A 37 -6.25 -4.58 -1.03
C THR A 37 -6.02 -3.22 -0.38
N VAL A 38 -5.91 -2.17 -1.19
CA VAL A 38 -5.82 -0.79 -0.67
C VAL A 38 -7.07 -0.43 0.12
N ALA A 39 -8.25 -0.84 -0.36
CA ALA A 39 -9.52 -0.61 0.34
C ALA A 39 -9.50 -1.25 1.73
N ASP A 40 -9.14 -2.52 1.83
CA ASP A 40 -9.12 -3.24 3.10
C ASP A 40 -8.11 -2.63 4.06
N LYS A 41 -6.91 -2.25 3.57
CA LYS A 41 -5.89 -1.62 4.42
C LYS A 41 -6.36 -0.28 4.98
N MET A 42 -6.97 0.55 4.14
CA MET A 42 -7.39 1.92 4.49
C MET A 42 -8.72 1.94 5.27
N ALA A 43 -9.48 0.85 5.29
CA ALA A 43 -10.71 0.74 6.08
C ALA A 43 -10.45 0.64 7.59
N HIS A 44 -9.22 0.30 8.00
CA HIS A 44 -8.82 0.20 9.39
C HIS A 44 -7.98 1.40 9.81
N ASN A 45 -8.25 1.95 11.01
CA ASN A 45 -7.45 3.04 11.58
C ASN A 45 -6.05 2.59 12.03
N ASP A 46 -5.85 1.27 12.23
CA ASP A 46 -4.57 0.71 12.66
C ASP A 46 -3.81 0.11 11.47
N ASN A 47 -2.77 0.79 11.00
CA ASN A 47 -1.93 0.32 9.90
C ASN A 47 -1.17 -0.99 10.21
N ALA A 48 -1.05 -1.36 11.49
CA ALA A 48 -0.39 -2.58 11.92
C ALA A 48 -1.33 -3.79 12.00
N PHE A 49 -2.65 -3.63 11.82
CA PHE A 49 -3.65 -4.69 12.11
C PHE A 49 -3.39 -6.01 11.36
N SER A 50 -2.88 -5.93 10.14
CA SER A 50 -2.64 -7.08 9.27
C SER A 50 -1.23 -7.69 9.44
N LEU A 51 -0.35 -7.00 10.17
CA LEU A 51 1.01 -7.48 10.43
C LEU A 51 0.98 -8.64 11.43
N ARG A 52 1.81 -9.67 11.20
CA ARG A 52 1.90 -10.85 12.09
C ARG A 52 2.40 -10.51 13.49
N ARG A 53 3.06 -9.36 13.64
CA ARG A 53 3.54 -8.78 14.90
C ARG A 53 3.77 -7.29 14.71
N GLN A 54 3.84 -6.55 15.81
CA GLN A 54 4.21 -5.13 15.76
C GLN A 54 5.65 -4.96 15.21
N PRO A 55 5.90 -3.88 14.44
CA PRO A 55 7.25 -3.47 14.06
C PRO A 55 8.11 -3.24 15.31
N ARG A 56 9.35 -3.73 15.28
CA ARG A 56 10.34 -3.44 16.33
C ARG A 56 11.03 -2.11 16.04
N ASP A 57 11.83 -1.67 16.99
CA ASP A 57 12.64 -0.46 16.87
C ASP A 57 13.66 -0.52 15.70
N GLY A 58 14.27 0.62 15.39
CA GLY A 58 15.21 0.78 14.28
C GLY A 58 14.50 0.76 12.93
N VAL A 59 15.10 0.07 11.95
CA VAL A 59 14.68 0.11 10.54
C VAL A 59 13.25 -0.40 10.32
N GLU A 60 12.75 -1.32 11.15
CA GLU A 60 11.34 -1.72 11.09
C GLU A 60 10.45 -0.52 11.44
N MET A 61 10.63 0.10 12.62
CA MET A 61 9.82 1.25 13.03
C MET A 61 9.95 2.45 12.07
N GLU A 62 11.17 2.76 11.60
CA GLU A 62 11.40 3.84 10.63
C GLU A 62 10.57 3.63 9.35
N GLN A 63 10.58 2.43 8.79
CA GLN A 63 9.78 2.11 7.61
C GLN A 63 8.27 2.14 7.90
N PHE A 64 7.84 1.72 9.09
CA PHE A 64 6.44 1.75 9.48
C PHE A 64 5.90 3.18 9.65
N MET A 65 6.67 4.05 10.29
CA MET A 65 6.33 5.47 10.44
C MET A 65 6.27 6.15 9.07
N ALA A 66 7.28 5.93 8.23
CA ALA A 66 7.31 6.48 6.88
C ALA A 66 6.12 6.00 6.03
N LEU A 67 5.79 4.71 6.09
CA LEU A 67 4.60 4.17 5.42
C LEU A 67 3.32 4.84 5.93
N SER A 68 3.18 4.97 7.25
CA SER A 68 1.98 5.56 7.87
C SER A 68 1.78 7.00 7.41
N ILE A 69 2.83 7.82 7.41
CA ILE A 69 2.79 9.21 6.92
C ILE A 69 2.38 9.26 5.44
N VAL A 70 2.90 8.35 4.63
CA VAL A 70 2.60 8.29 3.19
C VAL A 70 1.12 7.98 2.93
N ILE A 71 0.51 7.11 3.73
CA ILE A 71 -0.89 6.71 3.54
C ILE A 71 -1.91 7.56 4.32
N GLU A 72 -1.50 8.27 5.37
CA GLU A 72 -2.38 9.12 6.19
C GLU A 72 -3.08 10.23 5.38
N GLY A 73 -2.45 10.70 4.29
CA GLY A 73 -3.03 11.70 3.38
C GLY A 73 -3.85 11.13 2.22
N VAL A 74 -4.05 9.81 2.14
CA VAL A 74 -4.75 9.16 1.02
C VAL A 74 -6.25 9.19 1.23
N LEU A 75 -6.95 9.92 0.36
CA LEU A 75 -8.39 9.86 0.24
C LEU A 75 -8.78 8.95 -0.92
N LEU A 76 -9.26 7.75 -0.61
CA LEU A 76 -9.89 6.87 -1.59
C LEU A 76 -11.19 7.51 -2.08
N HIS A 77 -11.45 7.40 -3.38
CA HIS A 77 -12.70 7.86 -3.98
C HIS A 77 -13.59 6.66 -4.30
N ASP A 78 -14.91 6.82 -4.19
CA ASP A 78 -15.92 5.78 -4.44
C ASP A 78 -16.05 5.38 -5.94
N MET A 79 -15.05 5.71 -6.75
CA MET A 79 -14.99 5.33 -8.17
C MET A 79 -14.18 4.06 -8.32
N VAL A 80 -14.65 3.11 -9.13
CA VAL A 80 -13.90 1.88 -9.45
C VAL A 80 -12.47 2.20 -9.88
N ASP A 81 -11.51 1.41 -9.39
CA ASP A 81 -10.10 1.48 -9.77
C ASP A 81 -9.91 1.50 -11.28
N ARG A 82 -9.43 2.64 -11.81
CA ARG A 82 -9.05 2.74 -13.23
C ARG A 82 -7.54 2.58 -13.36
N TRP A 83 -7.13 1.41 -13.87
CA TRP A 83 -5.78 1.19 -14.34
C TRP A 83 -5.61 1.91 -15.68
N LYS A 84 -4.96 3.08 -15.69
CA LYS A 84 -4.54 3.70 -16.95
C LYS A 84 -3.22 3.06 -17.39
N TRP A 85 -3.31 1.98 -18.18
CA TRP A 85 -2.19 1.59 -19.04
C TRP A 85 -2.12 2.61 -20.17
N THR A 86 -1.24 3.61 -20.09
CA THR A 86 -0.83 4.34 -21.29
C THR A 86 0.05 3.39 -22.09
N LEU A 87 -0.60 2.59 -22.95
CA LEU A 87 0.06 1.91 -24.05
C LEU A 87 0.50 3.02 -25.00
N GLU A 88 1.74 3.48 -24.89
CA GLU A 88 2.37 4.28 -25.92
C GLU A 88 2.62 3.33 -27.11
N GLY A 89 1.60 3.19 -27.96
CA GLY A 89 1.72 2.54 -29.24
C GLY A 89 2.45 3.46 -30.20
N SER A 90 3.78 3.38 -30.22
CA SER A 90 4.57 3.90 -31.32
C SER A 90 4.37 2.96 -32.51
N GLY A 91 3.48 3.33 -33.42
CA GLY A 91 3.43 2.78 -34.78
C GLY A 91 4.46 3.44 -35.69
#